data_AF-A0A8H6WD52-F1
#
_entry.id   AF-A0A8H6WD52-F1
#
_cell.length_a   1.000
_cell.length_b   1.000
_cell.length_c   1.000
_cell.angle_alpha   90.00
_cell.angle_beta   90.00
_cell.angle_gamma   90.00
#
_symmetry.space_group_name_H-M   'P 1'
#
loop_
_entity.id
_entity.type
_entity.pdbx_description
1 polymer ?
#
loop_
_entity_poly.entity_id
_entity_poly.type
_entity_poly.pdbx_seq_one_letter_code
_entity_poly.pdbx_strand_id
1 'polypeptide(L)'
;MVLPVYFQENYFFYPLGNVSAVSLLRDVPPEGPVTLLLAGCGDPRNILYSLYSELPTANRKLDFTCCDIDPAILARNVLLYTMLADDVASDIIWNIFFHFHLDQSCLSRLEAHCQKLLDIRSSLDAWKSSPYAEFIQFGTLHTFQELRRHWRLYVDMKNIPSSRLSELKSDLWVMTKKALGVMSMCPFGLRSAAPFVWNAEEACSTVYKTYWTTGTTFTTESKQRAAKFLNPTFIYCLAGEGVYFHYATDPVAPFHLAELFSRDVGVSARDLVAFAQRQFQSWGSAYRKAITSQKPPVIRCVVSDALALCRALKLLNETGNIESPFAVVPWKPEIVRLDGGCYGRSSMHVAPTMYDVIATTNLTDHLGLLNILVTSVPLLQFHGVLYTESISPDAVDPSRDFVKRLHGDIQTMFFLLDIHAVEYLSGFSAISNAHEVFLQQSMWSQHHQPTTWKVAISGDSSVNEAPAMLWDSQQLGDLLFGIYRRIFESEDMQVWWRNNLNNLEHALQKMATIHYMRETFSLVLRHVRERFKIAEGPWGEVMDRFLAQTPRIDSAMQSDHDMAAHLHLQSLHTAGLLTQIKSR
;
A
#
# COMPACT_ATOMS: atom_id res chain seq x y z
N MET A 1 6.87 1.39 17.37
CA MET A 1 6.43 1.22 15.97
C MET A 1 5.92 -0.19 15.87
N VAL A 2 4.84 -0.47 15.12
CA VAL A 2 4.21 -1.81 15.10
C VAL A 2 5.05 -2.86 14.35
N LEU A 3 6.09 -2.43 13.66
CA LEU A 3 7.04 -3.27 12.94
C LEU A 3 8.43 -3.18 13.58
N PRO A 4 9.21 -4.29 13.55
CA PRO A 4 10.62 -4.25 13.90
C PRO A 4 11.36 -3.22 13.05
N VAL A 5 12.27 -2.48 13.70
CA VAL A 5 13.12 -1.53 13.00
C VAL A 5 14.35 -2.28 12.51
N TYR A 6 14.44 -2.54 11.20
CA TYR A 6 15.62 -3.13 10.59
C TYR A 6 16.27 -2.17 9.60
N PHE A 7 17.58 -2.31 9.43
CA PHE A 7 18.30 -1.59 8.39
C PHE A 7 18.01 -2.31 7.06
N GLN A 8 17.30 -1.64 6.16
CA GLN A 8 16.98 -2.21 4.86
C GLN A 8 18.20 -2.11 3.94
N GLU A 9 18.94 -3.21 3.79
CA GLU A 9 20.12 -3.26 2.90
C GLU A 9 19.75 -3.08 1.42
N ASN A 10 18.56 -3.55 1.01
CA ASN A 10 18.07 -3.46 -0.36
C ASN A 10 16.73 -2.73 -0.41
N TYR A 11 16.74 -1.48 -0.86
CA TYR A 11 15.53 -0.69 -1.12
C TYR A 11 15.06 -0.88 -2.56
N PHE A 12 13.75 -1.11 -2.73
CA PHE A 12 13.12 -1.14 -4.04
C PHE A 12 12.11 -0.02 -4.18
N PHE A 13 12.27 0.76 -5.24
CA PHE A 13 11.33 1.79 -5.65
C PHE A 13 10.28 1.19 -6.59
N TYR A 14 9.00 1.47 -6.37
CA TYR A 14 7.88 0.94 -7.16
C TYR A 14 7.12 2.07 -7.89
N PRO A 15 7.74 2.71 -8.90
CA PRO A 15 7.15 3.86 -9.59
C PRO A 15 5.91 3.49 -10.41
N LEU A 16 5.82 2.24 -10.84
CA LEU A 16 4.67 1.69 -11.54
C LEU A 16 4.20 0.52 -10.71
N GLY A 17 2.90 0.41 -10.50
CA GLY A 17 2.40 -0.75 -9.81
C GLY A 17 2.41 -1.99 -10.72
N ASN A 18 2.43 -3.14 -10.07
CA ASN A 18 2.76 -4.45 -10.64
C ASN A 18 1.55 -5.36 -10.92
N VAL A 19 0.33 -4.85 -10.72
CA VAL A 19 -0.95 -5.54 -11.00
C VAL A 19 -1.90 -4.60 -11.74
N SER A 20 -2.94 -5.11 -12.38
CA SER A 20 -3.92 -4.26 -13.06
C SER A 20 -4.64 -3.31 -12.10
N ALA A 21 -5.10 -2.17 -12.61
CA ALA A 21 -5.93 -1.27 -11.84
C ALA A 21 -7.19 -1.98 -11.32
N VAL A 22 -7.69 -1.57 -10.16
CA VAL A 22 -8.97 -2.05 -9.62
C VAL A 22 -9.86 -0.87 -9.31
N SER A 23 -11.17 -1.04 -9.49
CA SER A 23 -12.12 -0.03 -9.00
C SER A 23 -12.14 -0.13 -7.49
N LEU A 24 -11.82 0.99 -6.84
CA LEU A 24 -11.89 1.16 -5.39
C LEU A 24 -13.34 1.29 -4.90
N LEU A 25 -14.29 1.38 -5.85
CA LEU A 25 -15.70 1.63 -5.58
C LEU A 25 -16.58 0.40 -5.81
N ARG A 26 -15.98 -0.76 -6.03
CA ARG A 26 -16.66 -1.99 -6.48
C ARG A 26 -17.61 -2.62 -5.44
N ASP A 27 -17.40 -2.39 -4.15
CA ASP A 27 -18.24 -2.94 -3.07
C ASP A 27 -18.96 -1.87 -2.22
N VAL A 28 -19.03 -0.64 -2.73
CA VAL A 28 -19.76 0.47 -2.11
C VAL A 28 -20.99 0.84 -2.94
N PRO A 29 -22.12 1.20 -2.30
CA PRO A 29 -23.30 1.67 -3.02
C PRO A 29 -22.98 2.88 -3.89
N PRO A 30 -23.56 3.03 -5.10
CA PRO A 30 -23.32 4.19 -5.95
C PRO A 30 -23.96 5.48 -5.40
N GLU A 31 -24.87 5.37 -4.44
CA GLU A 31 -25.52 6.50 -3.78
C GLU A 31 -24.65 7.10 -2.68
N GLY A 32 -24.49 8.43 -2.70
CA GLY A 32 -23.87 9.17 -1.59
C GLY A 32 -22.34 9.33 -1.69
N PRO A 33 -21.78 10.24 -0.88
CA PRO A 33 -20.34 10.51 -0.86
C PRO A 33 -19.54 9.30 -0.35
N VAL A 34 -18.31 9.15 -0.81
CA VAL A 34 -17.41 8.06 -0.40
C VAL A 34 -16.07 8.63 0.02
N THR A 35 -15.60 8.17 1.18
CA THR A 35 -14.29 8.47 1.75
C THR A 35 -13.39 7.25 1.65
N LEU A 36 -12.19 7.42 1.10
CA LEU A 36 -11.26 6.33 0.80
C LEU A 36 -9.89 6.58 1.42
N LEU A 37 -9.33 5.58 2.12
CA LEU A 37 -7.94 5.57 2.56
C LEU A 37 -7.15 4.58 1.71
N LEU A 38 -6.16 5.09 0.98
CA LEU A 38 -5.20 4.30 0.22
C LEU A 38 -3.91 4.24 1.03
N ALA A 39 -3.80 3.23 1.89
CA ALA A 39 -2.64 2.98 2.74
C ALA A 39 -1.56 2.25 1.92
N GLY A 40 -0.55 2.97 1.43
CA GLY A 40 0.33 2.47 0.36
C GLY A 40 -0.35 2.64 -1.00
N CYS A 41 -0.61 3.90 -1.38
CA CYS A 41 -1.40 4.21 -2.55
C CYS A 41 -0.74 3.80 -3.86
N GLY A 42 0.60 3.75 -3.90
CA GLY A 42 1.33 3.45 -5.13
C GLY A 42 1.04 4.45 -6.23
N ASP A 43 1.08 4.00 -7.48
CA ASP A 43 0.78 4.82 -8.66
C ASP A 43 -0.71 5.22 -8.74
N PRO A 44 -1.11 6.15 -9.63
CA PRO A 44 -2.45 6.72 -9.63
C PRO A 44 -3.49 5.83 -10.33
N ARG A 45 -3.13 4.62 -10.78
CA ARG A 45 -3.98 3.81 -11.67
C ARG A 45 -5.34 3.50 -11.05
N ASN A 46 -5.38 3.18 -9.75
CA ASN A 46 -6.59 2.74 -9.07
C ASN A 46 -7.58 3.92 -8.94
N ILE A 47 -7.07 5.14 -8.70
CA ILE A 47 -7.90 6.35 -8.65
C ILE A 47 -8.42 6.67 -10.06
N LEU A 48 -7.53 6.72 -11.06
CA LEU A 48 -7.91 7.05 -12.44
C LEU A 48 -8.93 6.05 -13.00
N TYR A 49 -8.72 4.74 -12.75
CA TYR A 49 -9.65 3.70 -13.18
C TYR A 49 -10.97 3.72 -12.42
N SER A 50 -10.95 4.04 -11.11
CA SER A 50 -12.20 4.20 -10.34
C SER A 50 -13.05 5.34 -10.90
N LEU A 51 -12.44 6.49 -11.20
CA LEU A 51 -13.14 7.63 -11.80
C LEU A 51 -13.66 7.33 -13.20
N TYR A 52 -12.91 6.56 -13.98
CA TYR A 52 -13.35 6.09 -15.31
C TYR A 52 -14.52 5.11 -15.24
N SER A 53 -14.50 4.22 -14.26
CA SER A 53 -15.48 3.14 -14.11
C SER A 53 -16.75 3.56 -13.37
N GLU A 54 -16.81 4.81 -12.87
CA GLU A 54 -18.02 5.34 -12.25
C GLU A 54 -19.18 5.38 -13.23
N LEU A 55 -20.38 5.13 -12.71
CA LEU A 55 -21.61 5.20 -13.50
C LEU A 55 -21.78 6.64 -14.02
N PRO A 56 -22.20 6.85 -15.28
CA PRO A 56 -22.44 8.20 -15.81
C PRO A 56 -23.47 9.02 -15.02
N THR A 57 -24.35 8.34 -14.27
CA THR A 57 -25.37 8.92 -13.40
C THR A 57 -24.87 9.21 -11.98
N ALA A 58 -23.71 8.69 -11.59
CA ALA A 58 -23.13 8.93 -10.28
C ALA A 58 -22.72 10.40 -10.15
N ASN A 59 -23.30 11.08 -9.16
CA ASN A 59 -22.97 12.46 -8.81
C ASN A 59 -22.62 12.53 -7.32
N ARG A 60 -21.62 11.72 -6.93
CA ARG A 60 -21.12 11.62 -5.56
C ARG A 60 -19.78 12.30 -5.40
N LYS A 61 -19.54 12.85 -4.21
CA LYS A 61 -18.24 13.36 -3.81
C LYS A 61 -17.34 12.18 -3.43
N LEU A 62 -16.14 12.14 -3.99
CA LEU A 62 -15.11 11.17 -3.62
C LEU A 62 -13.99 11.90 -2.89
N ASP A 63 -13.56 11.38 -1.74
CA ASP A 63 -12.49 11.97 -0.95
C ASP A 63 -11.43 10.90 -0.63
N PHE A 64 -10.31 10.97 -1.34
CA PHE A 64 -9.19 10.03 -1.24
C PHE A 64 -8.12 10.59 -0.30
N THR A 65 -7.77 9.86 0.76
CA THR A 65 -6.54 10.05 1.52
C THR A 65 -5.51 9.04 1.02
N CYS A 66 -4.48 9.52 0.33
CA CYS A 66 -3.40 8.75 -0.26
C CYS A 66 -2.16 8.80 0.62
N CYS A 67 -1.81 7.65 1.21
CA CYS A 67 -0.62 7.48 2.02
C CYS A 67 0.43 6.72 1.23
N ASP A 68 1.66 7.21 1.21
CA ASP A 68 2.80 6.42 0.76
C ASP A 68 4.02 6.73 1.61
N ILE A 69 4.84 5.72 1.86
CA ILE A 69 6.07 5.88 2.64
C ILE A 69 7.14 6.59 1.81
N ASP A 70 7.10 6.43 0.48
CA ASP A 70 8.03 7.08 -0.43
C ASP A 70 7.44 8.40 -0.98
N PRO A 71 8.00 9.57 -0.61
CA PRO A 71 7.56 10.86 -1.15
C PRO A 71 7.67 10.97 -2.67
N ALA A 72 8.55 10.21 -3.34
CA ALA A 72 8.65 10.22 -4.79
C ALA A 72 7.40 9.67 -5.48
N ILE A 73 6.70 8.72 -4.87
CA ILE A 73 5.44 8.18 -5.40
C ILE A 73 4.39 9.30 -5.44
N LEU A 74 4.20 9.98 -4.31
CA LEU A 74 3.24 11.07 -4.21
C LEU A 74 3.64 12.28 -5.08
N ALA A 75 4.93 12.60 -5.19
CA ALA A 75 5.42 13.67 -6.06
C ALA A 75 5.12 13.40 -7.54
N ARG A 76 5.26 12.15 -7.99
CA ARG A 76 4.91 11.70 -9.34
C ARG A 76 3.40 11.70 -9.58
N ASN A 77 2.62 11.26 -8.59
CA ASN A 77 1.17 11.25 -8.69
C ASN A 77 0.60 12.68 -8.83
N VAL A 78 1.03 13.61 -7.97
CA VAL A 78 0.60 15.02 -8.05
C VAL A 78 1.06 15.66 -9.36
N LEU A 79 2.27 15.36 -9.83
CA LEU A 79 2.75 15.79 -11.14
C LEU A 79 1.81 15.32 -12.26
N LEU A 80 1.45 14.03 -12.28
CA LEU A 80 0.52 13.48 -13.28
C LEU A 80 -0.86 14.13 -13.20
N TYR A 81 -1.43 14.25 -12.00
CA TYR A 81 -2.76 14.84 -11.81
C TYR A 81 -2.82 16.30 -12.28
N THR A 82 -1.79 17.09 -11.95
CA THR A 82 -1.73 18.50 -12.37
C THR A 82 -1.46 18.65 -13.87
N MET A 83 -0.67 17.75 -14.48
CA MET A 83 -0.51 17.72 -15.94
C MET A 83 -1.81 17.34 -16.67
N LEU A 84 -2.59 16.41 -16.12
CA LEU A 84 -3.92 16.11 -16.64
C LEU A 84 -4.85 17.31 -16.49
N ALA A 85 -4.87 17.97 -15.33
CA ALA A 85 -5.70 19.15 -15.09
C ALA A 85 -5.38 20.31 -16.06
N ASP A 86 -4.10 20.48 -16.41
CA ASP A 86 -3.62 21.49 -17.37
C ASP A 86 -3.74 21.06 -18.85
N ASP A 87 -4.44 19.96 -19.15
CA ASP A 87 -4.63 19.43 -20.50
C ASP A 87 -3.31 19.22 -21.26
N VAL A 88 -2.28 18.71 -20.57
CA VAL A 88 -1.06 18.27 -21.26
C VAL A 88 -1.38 17.04 -22.11
N ALA A 89 -0.83 16.98 -23.32
CA ALA A 89 -1.04 15.88 -24.25
C ALA A 89 -0.71 14.51 -23.63
N SER A 90 -1.61 13.54 -23.79
CA SER A 90 -1.53 12.25 -23.09
C SER A 90 -0.28 11.44 -23.44
N ASP A 91 0.27 11.59 -24.64
CA ASP A 91 1.52 10.96 -25.05
C ASP A 91 2.74 11.53 -24.32
N ILE A 92 2.76 12.84 -24.06
CA ILE A 92 3.80 13.49 -23.26
C ILE A 92 3.71 13.04 -21.79
N ILE A 93 2.50 13.00 -21.21
CA ILE A 93 2.30 12.50 -19.84
C ILE A 93 2.72 11.03 -19.75
N TRP A 94 2.34 10.20 -20.74
CA TRP A 94 2.73 8.80 -20.80
C TRP A 94 4.26 8.65 -20.77
N ASN A 95 4.98 9.36 -21.63
CA ASN A 95 6.44 9.26 -21.67
C ASN A 95 7.07 9.69 -20.34
N ILE A 96 6.61 10.81 -19.77
CA ILE A 96 7.12 11.31 -18.47
C ILE A 96 6.84 10.33 -17.33
N PHE A 97 5.68 9.69 -17.31
CA PHE A 97 5.30 8.85 -16.18
C PHE A 97 5.84 7.42 -16.29
N PHE A 98 5.89 6.86 -17.51
CA PHE A 98 6.17 5.45 -17.75
C PHE A 98 7.54 5.14 -18.34
N HIS A 99 8.35 6.12 -18.81
CA HIS A 99 9.66 5.82 -19.43
C HIS A 99 10.84 6.15 -18.52
N PHE A 100 11.85 5.29 -18.49
CA PHE A 100 13.15 5.56 -17.87
C PHE A 100 13.95 6.63 -18.61
N HIS A 101 13.73 6.76 -19.92
CA HIS A 101 14.37 7.76 -20.76
C HIS A 101 13.36 8.68 -21.44
N LEU A 102 13.69 9.97 -21.49
CA LEU A 102 12.90 11.01 -22.14
C LEU A 102 13.62 11.56 -23.36
N ASP A 103 12.83 11.99 -24.35
CA ASP A 103 13.32 12.92 -25.37
C ASP A 103 13.37 14.35 -24.83
N GLN A 104 14.00 15.25 -25.59
CA GLN A 104 14.16 16.65 -25.18
C GLN A 104 12.82 17.36 -24.93
N SER A 105 11.79 17.03 -25.71
CA SER A 105 10.48 17.68 -25.59
C SER A 105 9.77 17.30 -24.31
N CYS A 106 9.79 16.01 -23.96
CA CYS A 106 9.24 15.47 -22.71
C CYS A 106 10.02 15.98 -21.50
N LEU A 107 11.36 15.99 -21.55
CA LEU A 107 12.18 16.54 -20.48
C LEU A 107 11.89 18.03 -20.24
N SER A 108 11.83 18.83 -21.31
CA SER A 108 11.55 20.27 -21.19
C SER A 108 10.15 20.52 -20.62
N ARG A 109 9.15 19.70 -20.99
CA ARG A 109 7.80 19.78 -20.44
C ARG A 109 7.77 19.40 -18.96
N LEU A 110 8.49 18.34 -18.58
CA LEU A 110 8.65 17.94 -17.18
C LEU A 110 9.26 19.06 -16.33
N GLU A 111 10.40 19.62 -16.77
CA GLU A 111 11.07 20.71 -16.05
C GLU A 111 10.15 21.94 -15.92
N ALA A 112 9.48 22.34 -17.00
CA ALA A 112 8.56 23.47 -16.99
C ALA A 112 7.37 23.26 -16.04
N HIS A 113 6.82 22.05 -16.00
CA HIS A 113 5.68 21.74 -15.14
C HIS A 113 6.10 21.64 -13.67
N CYS A 114 7.24 21.03 -13.36
CA CYS A 114 7.81 21.04 -12.02
C CYS A 114 8.13 22.47 -11.56
N GLN A 115 8.68 23.32 -12.43
CA GLN A 115 8.92 24.73 -12.11
C GLN A 115 7.61 25.45 -11.78
N LYS A 116 6.54 25.25 -12.57
CA LYS A 116 5.21 25.81 -12.29
C LYS A 116 4.69 25.42 -10.89
N LEU A 117 4.89 24.16 -10.47
CA LEU A 117 4.51 23.70 -9.13
C LEU A 117 5.38 24.33 -8.03
N LEU A 118 6.68 24.53 -8.30
CA LEU A 118 7.61 25.19 -7.38
C LEU A 118 7.33 26.69 -7.23
N ASP A 119 6.81 27.35 -8.26
CA ASP A 119 6.47 28.77 -8.26
C ASP A 119 5.26 29.10 -7.38
N ILE A 120 4.42 28.10 -7.07
CA ILE A 120 3.46 28.21 -5.96
C ILE A 120 4.27 28.40 -4.68
N ARG A 121 4.05 29.48 -3.92
CA ARG A 121 4.90 29.82 -2.76
C ARG A 121 4.96 28.66 -1.75
N SER A 122 6.03 28.62 -0.96
CA SER A 122 6.38 27.52 -0.06
C SER A 122 5.52 27.38 1.21
N SER A 123 4.28 27.88 1.22
CA SER A 123 3.34 27.70 2.33
C SER A 123 2.08 26.96 1.89
N LEU A 124 1.47 26.23 2.83
CA LEU A 124 0.19 25.56 2.60
C LEU A 124 -0.91 26.57 2.20
N ASP A 125 -0.88 27.79 2.72
CA ASP A 125 -1.87 28.82 2.36
C ASP A 125 -1.70 29.31 0.91
N ALA A 126 -0.46 29.35 0.40
CA ALA A 126 -0.23 29.62 -1.01
C ALA A 126 -0.71 28.46 -1.89
N TRP A 127 -0.52 27.21 -1.45
CA TRP A 127 -1.12 26.06 -2.13
C TRP A 127 -2.64 26.15 -2.18
N LYS A 128 -3.30 26.46 -1.06
CA LYS A 128 -4.77 26.63 -0.98
C LYS A 128 -5.31 27.70 -1.93
N SER A 129 -4.48 28.67 -2.30
CA SER A 129 -4.84 29.73 -3.27
C SER A 129 -4.53 29.35 -4.72
N SER A 130 -3.95 28.17 -4.97
CA SER A 130 -3.61 27.65 -6.29
C SER A 130 -4.82 26.99 -6.97
N PRO A 131 -4.83 26.88 -8.31
CA PRO A 131 -5.92 26.23 -9.03
C PRO A 131 -6.04 24.72 -8.75
N TYR A 132 -5.02 24.11 -8.14
CA TYR A 132 -5.02 22.67 -7.84
C TYR A 132 -5.62 22.34 -6.47
N ALA A 133 -5.79 23.33 -5.59
CA ALA A 133 -6.25 23.10 -4.22
C ALA A 133 -7.66 22.50 -4.13
N GLU A 134 -8.51 22.74 -5.11
CA GLU A 134 -9.88 22.22 -5.11
C GLU A 134 -9.92 20.68 -5.11
N PHE A 135 -8.96 20.04 -5.77
CA PHE A 135 -8.92 18.59 -5.94
C PHE A 135 -7.61 17.93 -5.46
N ILE A 136 -6.58 18.70 -5.07
CA ILE A 136 -5.34 18.19 -4.46
C ILE A 136 -5.09 18.89 -3.14
N GLN A 137 -4.96 18.11 -2.07
CA GLN A 137 -4.72 18.58 -0.71
C GLN A 137 -3.50 17.87 -0.10
N PHE A 138 -2.91 18.49 0.91
CA PHE A 138 -1.85 17.86 1.70
C PHE A 138 -2.35 17.64 3.12
N GLY A 139 -2.17 16.43 3.64
CA GLY A 139 -2.56 16.14 5.02
C GLY A 139 -1.56 16.65 6.06
N THR A 140 -0.31 16.91 5.66
CA THR A 140 0.76 17.40 6.53
C THR A 140 1.64 18.43 5.82
N LEU A 141 2.25 19.34 6.59
CA LEU A 141 3.26 20.27 6.08
C LEU A 141 4.49 19.51 5.57
N HIS A 142 4.89 18.45 6.27
CA HIS A 142 5.99 17.57 5.87
C HIS A 142 5.80 17.01 4.45
N THR A 143 4.59 16.54 4.14
CA THR A 143 4.24 16.03 2.80
C THR A 143 4.49 17.10 1.74
N PHE A 144 3.95 18.31 1.95
CA PHE A 144 4.12 19.39 0.98
C PHE A 144 5.59 19.74 0.75
N GLN A 145 6.40 19.76 1.81
CA GLN A 145 7.83 20.04 1.73
C GLN A 145 8.59 18.94 0.96
N GLU A 146 8.32 17.67 1.23
CA GLU A 146 8.99 16.55 0.56
C GLU A 146 8.65 16.47 -0.93
N LEU A 147 7.39 16.72 -1.30
CA LEU A 147 6.98 16.76 -2.71
C LEU A 147 7.67 17.91 -3.46
N ARG A 148 7.72 19.10 -2.87
CA ARG A 148 8.48 20.23 -3.44
C ARG A 148 9.97 19.92 -3.55
N ARG A 149 10.55 19.21 -2.57
CA ARG A 149 11.95 18.77 -2.63
C ARG A 149 12.18 17.88 -3.85
N HIS A 150 11.29 16.94 -4.15
CA HIS A 150 11.38 16.07 -5.32
C HIS A 150 11.22 16.83 -6.63
N TRP A 151 10.22 17.70 -6.76
CA TRP A 151 10.08 18.51 -7.98
C TRP A 151 11.30 19.39 -8.24
N ARG A 152 11.96 19.90 -7.20
CA ARG A 152 13.22 20.62 -7.34
C ARG A 152 14.36 19.70 -7.78
N LEU A 153 14.51 18.52 -7.19
CA LEU A 153 15.46 17.51 -7.68
C LEU A 153 15.25 17.18 -9.17
N TYR A 154 14.01 17.13 -9.62
CA TYR A 154 13.70 16.86 -11.03
C TYR A 154 14.18 17.99 -11.96
N VAL A 155 13.98 19.25 -11.56
CA VAL A 155 14.47 20.43 -12.31
C VAL A 155 15.99 20.53 -12.27
N ASP A 156 16.59 20.22 -11.11
CA ASP A 156 18.03 20.38 -10.87
C ASP A 156 18.87 19.22 -11.41
N MET A 157 18.26 18.12 -11.88
CA MET A 157 19.00 16.97 -12.41
C MET A 157 19.94 17.36 -13.56
N LYS A 158 19.62 18.40 -14.35
CA LYS A 158 20.51 18.92 -15.40
C LYS A 158 21.84 19.47 -14.88
N ASN A 159 21.92 19.77 -13.58
CA ASN A 159 23.10 20.31 -12.92
C ASN A 159 24.01 19.23 -12.31
N ILE A 160 23.62 17.94 -12.37
CA ILE A 160 24.46 16.87 -11.79
C ILE A 160 25.75 16.72 -12.59
N PRO A 161 26.90 16.44 -11.94
CA PRO A 161 28.16 16.23 -12.62
C PRO A 161 28.08 15.14 -13.68
N SER A 162 28.73 15.33 -14.83
CA SER A 162 28.69 14.35 -15.92
C SER A 162 29.27 12.98 -15.53
N SER A 163 30.22 12.94 -14.59
CA SER A 163 30.72 11.70 -13.99
C SER A 163 29.61 10.95 -13.26
N ARG A 164 28.86 11.63 -12.40
CA ARG A 164 27.74 11.05 -11.65
C ARG A 164 26.60 10.60 -12.57
N LEU A 165 26.27 11.38 -13.61
CA LEU A 165 25.30 10.97 -14.62
C LEU A 165 25.75 9.68 -15.36
N SER A 166 27.06 9.52 -15.58
CA SER A 166 27.61 8.31 -16.21
C SER A 166 27.52 7.09 -15.29
N GLU A 167 27.74 7.27 -13.98
CA GLU A 167 27.53 6.22 -12.97
C GLU A 167 26.08 5.76 -12.94
N LEU A 168 25.11 6.68 -12.88
CA LEU A 168 23.68 6.34 -12.91
C LEU A 168 23.28 5.53 -14.15
N LYS A 169 23.85 5.88 -15.32
CA LYS A 169 23.64 5.11 -16.56
C LYS A 169 24.25 3.72 -16.49
N SER A 170 25.42 3.59 -15.86
CA SER A 170 26.06 2.29 -15.60
C SER A 170 25.21 1.43 -14.66
N ASP A 171 24.71 2.01 -13.57
CA ASP A 171 23.85 1.33 -12.61
C ASP A 171 22.55 0.86 -13.25
N LEU A 172 21.93 1.70 -14.08
CA LEU A 172 20.76 1.34 -14.90
C LEU A 172 21.04 0.15 -15.82
N TRP A 173 22.22 0.12 -16.45
CA TRP A 173 22.61 -1.00 -17.31
C TRP A 173 22.83 -2.30 -16.51
N VAL A 174 23.45 -2.22 -15.33
CA VAL A 174 23.58 -3.37 -14.42
C VAL A 174 22.21 -3.88 -13.99
N MET A 175 21.30 -2.98 -13.62
CA MET A 175 19.94 -3.34 -13.23
C MET A 175 19.16 -3.94 -14.40
N THR A 176 19.35 -3.42 -15.62
CA THR A 176 18.76 -3.97 -16.85
C THR A 176 19.21 -5.40 -17.09
N LYS A 177 20.51 -5.69 -16.95
CA LYS A 177 21.03 -7.06 -17.06
C LYS A 177 20.44 -7.98 -16.00
N LYS A 178 20.32 -7.50 -14.76
CA LYS A 178 19.68 -8.24 -13.67
C LYS A 178 18.22 -8.52 -14.00
N ALA A 179 17.45 -7.53 -14.44
CA ALA A 179 16.04 -7.68 -14.77
C ALA A 179 15.81 -8.68 -15.93
N LEU A 180 16.62 -8.61 -16.98
CA LEU A 180 16.54 -9.53 -18.12
C LEU A 180 17.11 -10.93 -17.81
N GLY A 181 18.02 -11.05 -16.84
CA GLY A 181 18.60 -12.32 -16.39
C GLY A 181 17.74 -13.07 -15.36
N VAL A 182 17.11 -12.33 -14.44
CA VAL A 182 16.17 -12.89 -13.44
C VAL A 182 14.85 -13.27 -14.10
N MET A 183 14.42 -12.51 -15.11
CA MET A 183 13.15 -12.72 -15.79
C MET A 183 13.34 -12.89 -17.29
N SER A 184 13.50 -14.14 -17.74
CA SER A 184 13.44 -14.47 -19.18
C SER A 184 12.04 -14.25 -19.78
N MET A 185 11.00 -14.21 -18.93
CA MET A 185 9.58 -14.03 -19.25
C MET A 185 8.90 -13.06 -18.28
N CYS A 186 7.92 -12.27 -18.74
CA CYS A 186 7.28 -11.22 -17.94
C CYS A 186 5.92 -11.66 -17.36
N PRO A 187 5.79 -11.95 -16.06
CA PRO A 187 4.51 -12.37 -15.47
C PRO A 187 3.57 -11.20 -15.19
N PHE A 188 4.07 -9.96 -15.03
CA PHE A 188 3.28 -8.86 -14.47
C PHE A 188 2.26 -8.33 -15.48
N GLY A 189 2.67 -8.09 -16.72
CA GLY A 189 1.75 -7.88 -17.84
C GLY A 189 0.86 -9.09 -18.13
N LEU A 190 1.35 -10.32 -17.91
CA LEU A 190 0.58 -11.54 -18.14
C LEU A 190 -0.65 -11.66 -17.22
N ARG A 191 -0.52 -11.30 -15.93
CA ARG A 191 -1.67 -11.25 -14.99
C ARG A 191 -2.80 -10.38 -15.53
N SER A 192 -2.44 -9.31 -16.23
CA SER A 192 -3.38 -8.33 -16.77
C SER A 192 -4.19 -8.84 -17.98
N ALA A 193 -3.76 -9.93 -18.61
CA ALA A 193 -4.50 -10.60 -19.67
C ALA A 193 -5.53 -11.62 -19.14
N ALA A 194 -5.50 -11.90 -17.83
CA ALA A 194 -6.42 -12.80 -17.13
C ALA A 194 -6.61 -14.15 -17.87
N PRO A 195 -7.80 -14.61 -18.31
CA PRO A 195 -7.91 -15.96 -18.90
C PRO A 195 -7.17 -16.12 -20.23
N PHE A 196 -6.66 -15.04 -20.83
CA PHE A 196 -5.92 -15.04 -22.10
C PHE A 196 -4.40 -15.02 -21.93
N VAL A 197 -3.91 -15.50 -20.79
CA VAL A 197 -2.48 -15.45 -20.42
C VAL A 197 -1.54 -16.00 -21.49
N TRP A 198 -1.90 -17.10 -22.18
CA TRP A 198 -1.04 -17.66 -23.25
C TRP A 198 -1.05 -16.88 -24.54
N ASN A 199 -2.18 -16.28 -24.90
CA ASN A 199 -2.26 -15.40 -26.05
C ASN A 199 -1.41 -14.13 -25.83
N ALA A 200 -1.20 -13.75 -24.57
CA ALA A 200 -0.49 -12.53 -24.19
C ALA A 200 1.03 -12.71 -24.01
N GLU A 201 1.54 -13.95 -23.89
CA GLU A 201 2.93 -14.21 -23.52
C GLU A 201 3.92 -13.50 -24.44
N GLU A 202 3.84 -13.74 -25.74
CA GLU A 202 4.81 -13.19 -26.69
C GLU A 202 4.81 -11.66 -26.70
N ALA A 203 3.61 -11.05 -26.72
CA ALA A 203 3.45 -9.60 -26.74
C ALA A 203 3.96 -8.95 -25.44
N CYS A 204 3.56 -9.47 -24.28
CA CYS A 204 3.99 -8.97 -22.97
C CYS A 204 5.51 -9.13 -22.77
N SER A 205 6.05 -10.31 -23.08
CA SER A 205 7.48 -10.59 -23.03
C SER A 205 8.28 -9.65 -23.94
N THR A 206 7.76 -9.33 -25.13
CA THR A 206 8.40 -8.41 -26.08
C THR A 206 8.37 -6.96 -25.60
N VAL A 207 7.24 -6.50 -25.04
CA VAL A 207 7.13 -5.17 -24.43
C VAL A 207 8.11 -5.03 -23.27
N TYR A 208 8.14 -6.00 -22.35
CA TYR A 208 9.04 -5.99 -21.19
C TYR A 208 10.52 -5.95 -21.62
N LYS A 209 10.93 -6.82 -22.56
CA LYS A 209 12.31 -6.84 -23.08
C LYS A 209 12.70 -5.52 -23.75
N THR A 210 11.81 -4.97 -24.59
CA THR A 210 12.03 -3.68 -25.25
C THR A 210 12.13 -2.55 -24.24
N TYR A 211 11.25 -2.57 -23.24
CA TYR A 211 11.20 -1.56 -22.18
C TYR A 211 12.49 -1.55 -21.36
N TRP A 212 12.96 -2.70 -20.88
CA TRP A 212 14.20 -2.77 -20.12
C TRP A 212 15.44 -2.48 -20.96
N THR A 213 15.44 -2.83 -22.25
CA THR A 213 16.59 -2.56 -23.14
C THR A 213 16.72 -1.09 -23.52
N THR A 214 15.58 -0.42 -23.77
CA THR A 214 15.57 0.96 -24.30
C THR A 214 15.19 2.01 -23.26
N GLY A 215 14.59 1.59 -22.15
CA GLY A 215 13.94 2.46 -21.16
C GLY A 215 12.65 3.12 -21.64
N THR A 216 12.06 2.67 -22.74
CA THR A 216 10.85 3.28 -23.34
C THR A 216 9.90 2.22 -23.90
N THR A 217 8.66 2.62 -24.19
CA THR A 217 7.70 1.80 -24.95
C THR A 217 7.67 2.14 -26.45
N PHE A 218 8.67 2.88 -26.96
CA PHE A 218 8.72 3.26 -28.36
C PHE A 218 9.05 2.06 -29.25
N THR A 219 8.36 1.97 -30.39
CA THR A 219 8.54 0.88 -31.36
C THR A 219 9.32 1.29 -32.61
N THR A 220 9.80 2.54 -32.66
CA THR A 220 10.56 3.10 -33.78
C THR A 220 11.94 3.54 -33.33
N GLU A 221 12.99 3.13 -34.04
CA GLU A 221 14.38 3.47 -33.70
C GLU A 221 14.67 4.97 -33.62
N SER A 222 13.96 5.80 -34.40
CA SER A 222 14.12 7.26 -34.37
C SER A 222 13.72 7.83 -33.01
N LYS A 223 12.55 7.44 -32.48
CA LYS A 223 12.07 7.84 -31.15
C LYS A 223 12.95 7.26 -30.03
N GLN A 224 13.37 6.00 -30.16
CA GLN A 224 14.29 5.38 -29.18
C GLN A 224 15.62 6.14 -29.11
N ARG A 225 16.20 6.52 -30.25
CA ARG A 225 17.45 7.32 -30.29
C ARG A 225 17.26 8.73 -29.74
N ALA A 226 16.07 9.32 -29.90
CA ALA A 226 15.77 10.64 -29.35
C ALA A 226 15.63 10.61 -27.82
N ALA A 227 15.13 9.51 -27.25
CA ALA A 227 14.94 9.32 -25.82
C ALA A 227 16.24 8.92 -25.11
N LYS A 228 17.13 9.90 -24.89
CA LYS A 228 18.49 9.68 -24.35
C LYS A 228 18.73 10.30 -22.98
N PHE A 229 17.78 11.06 -22.46
CA PHE A 229 17.89 11.73 -21.17
C PHE A 229 17.30 10.83 -20.09
N LEU A 230 18.02 10.62 -18.99
CA LEU A 230 17.45 9.90 -17.85
C LEU A 230 16.25 10.68 -17.32
N ASN A 231 15.18 9.96 -17.03
CA ASN A 231 13.99 10.55 -16.42
C ASN A 231 14.23 10.77 -14.92
N PRO A 232 14.29 12.02 -14.43
CA PRO A 232 14.55 12.29 -13.01
C PRO A 232 13.50 11.67 -12.07
N THR A 233 12.28 11.41 -12.55
CA THR A 233 11.23 10.79 -11.71
C THR A 233 11.52 9.33 -11.35
N PHE A 234 12.50 8.70 -11.99
CA PHE A 234 12.93 7.32 -11.66
C PHE A 234 14.22 7.26 -10.84
N ILE A 235 14.89 8.40 -10.63
CA ILE A 235 16.23 8.48 -10.04
C ILE A 235 16.21 8.92 -8.57
N TYR A 236 15.23 9.74 -8.18
CA TYR A 236 15.12 10.25 -6.82
C TYR A 236 13.93 9.58 -6.11
N CYS A 237 14.22 8.87 -5.02
CA CYS A 237 13.26 8.16 -4.19
C CYS A 237 13.59 8.33 -2.69
N LEU A 238 12.88 7.62 -1.81
CA LEU A 238 13.15 7.64 -0.37
C LEU A 238 14.61 7.27 -0.02
N ALA A 239 15.23 6.36 -0.78
CA ALA A 239 16.62 5.95 -0.60
C ALA A 239 17.66 6.97 -1.12
N GLY A 240 17.21 8.08 -1.73
CA GLY A 240 18.08 9.11 -2.29
C GLY A 240 18.22 9.02 -3.82
N GLU A 241 19.35 9.47 -4.33
CA GLU A 241 19.69 9.45 -5.76
C GLU A 241 20.28 8.09 -6.16
N GLY A 242 19.61 7.37 -7.06
CA GLY A 242 20.13 6.12 -7.59
C GLY A 242 19.12 5.33 -8.40
N VAL A 243 19.53 4.15 -8.85
CA VAL A 243 18.68 3.20 -9.58
C VAL A 243 18.15 2.15 -8.62
N TYR A 244 16.96 2.39 -8.08
CA TYR A 244 16.32 1.53 -7.08
C TYR A 244 15.07 0.80 -7.58
N PHE A 245 14.61 1.05 -8.80
CA PHE A 245 13.33 0.48 -9.24
C PHE A 245 13.37 -1.04 -9.38
N HIS A 246 12.29 -1.71 -8.97
CA HIS A 246 12.21 -3.18 -8.95
C HIS A 246 12.25 -3.78 -10.35
N TYR A 247 12.85 -4.96 -10.52
CA TYR A 247 12.94 -5.66 -11.82
C TYR A 247 11.55 -6.02 -12.40
N ALA A 248 10.53 -6.08 -11.56
CA ALA A 248 9.13 -6.27 -11.97
C ALA A 248 8.48 -5.07 -12.70
N THR A 249 9.19 -3.94 -12.82
CA THR A 249 8.63 -2.74 -13.43
C THR A 249 8.22 -3.01 -14.88
N ASP A 250 6.92 -2.85 -15.15
CA ASP A 250 6.30 -3.12 -16.45
C ASP A 250 5.26 -2.02 -16.77
N PRO A 251 5.41 -1.28 -17.88
CA PRO A 251 4.52 -0.19 -18.25
C PRO A 251 3.10 -0.61 -18.65
N VAL A 252 2.85 -1.90 -18.94
CA VAL A 252 1.52 -2.39 -19.32
C VAL A 252 0.77 -3.13 -18.21
N ALA A 253 1.47 -3.53 -17.14
CA ALA A 253 0.87 -4.21 -15.99
C ALA A 253 -0.27 -3.44 -15.30
N PRO A 254 -0.29 -2.09 -15.26
CA PRO A 254 -1.40 -1.35 -14.66
C PRO A 254 -2.74 -1.43 -15.42
N PHE A 255 -2.78 -1.92 -16.66
CA PHE A 255 -3.94 -1.81 -17.55
C PHE A 255 -4.70 -3.13 -17.70
N HIS A 256 -5.96 -3.08 -18.12
CA HIS A 256 -6.77 -4.29 -18.34
C HIS A 256 -6.54 -4.85 -19.73
N LEU A 257 -5.71 -5.87 -19.89
CA LEU A 257 -5.29 -6.36 -21.22
C LEU A 257 -6.19 -7.47 -21.77
N ALA A 258 -7.03 -8.09 -20.93
CA ALA A 258 -7.90 -9.20 -21.32
C ALA A 258 -8.80 -8.90 -22.53
N GLU A 259 -9.34 -7.67 -22.63
CA GLU A 259 -10.20 -7.26 -23.75
C GLU A 259 -9.46 -7.37 -25.11
N LEU A 260 -8.19 -6.98 -25.15
CA LEU A 260 -7.38 -7.01 -26.37
C LEU A 260 -7.21 -8.46 -26.87
N PHE A 261 -6.84 -9.36 -25.97
CA PHE A 261 -6.57 -10.76 -26.31
C PHE A 261 -7.84 -11.62 -26.46
N SER A 262 -8.99 -11.13 -26.02
CA SER A 262 -10.28 -11.80 -26.28
C SER A 262 -10.76 -11.69 -27.73
N ARG A 263 -10.27 -10.68 -28.47
CA ARG A 263 -10.76 -10.32 -29.81
C ARG A 263 -9.83 -10.79 -30.92
N ASP A 264 -8.53 -10.69 -30.69
CA ASP A 264 -7.51 -10.90 -31.71
C ASP A 264 -6.49 -11.97 -31.29
N VAL A 265 -6.04 -12.73 -32.28
CA VAL A 265 -4.88 -13.64 -32.16
C VAL A 265 -3.67 -12.99 -32.84
N GLY A 266 -2.46 -13.17 -32.28
CA GLY A 266 -1.24 -12.58 -32.85
C GLY A 266 -1.09 -11.07 -32.58
N VAL A 267 -1.64 -10.58 -31.47
CA VAL A 267 -1.47 -9.19 -30.99
C VAL A 267 0.02 -8.87 -30.87
N SER A 268 0.48 -7.80 -31.52
CA SER A 268 1.88 -7.39 -31.43
C SER A 268 2.15 -6.56 -30.16
N ALA A 269 3.43 -6.45 -29.77
CA ALA A 269 3.87 -5.55 -28.71
C ALA A 269 3.43 -4.08 -28.96
N ARG A 270 3.36 -3.66 -30.23
CA ARG A 270 2.90 -2.32 -30.61
C ARG A 270 1.41 -2.15 -30.32
N ASP A 271 0.60 -3.14 -30.66
CA ASP A 271 -0.85 -3.11 -30.43
C ASP A 271 -1.16 -3.09 -28.94
N LEU A 272 -0.41 -3.87 -28.16
CA LEU A 272 -0.48 -3.92 -26.71
C LEU A 272 -0.21 -2.57 -26.06
N VAL A 273 0.92 -1.92 -26.41
CA VAL A 273 1.26 -0.58 -25.90
C VAL A 273 0.22 0.44 -26.33
N ALA A 274 -0.22 0.41 -27.59
CA ALA A 274 -1.24 1.33 -28.09
C ALA A 274 -2.57 1.15 -27.36
N PHE A 275 -2.94 -0.09 -26.99
CA PHE A 275 -4.14 -0.38 -26.21
C PHE A 275 -4.05 0.16 -24.79
N ALA A 276 -2.91 -0.03 -24.10
CA ALA A 276 -2.64 0.54 -22.78
C ALA A 276 -2.68 2.08 -22.80
N GLN A 277 -2.05 2.71 -23.81
CA GLN A 277 -2.08 4.15 -24.00
C GLN A 277 -3.50 4.71 -24.22
N ARG A 278 -4.36 3.98 -24.94
CA ARG A 278 -5.78 4.36 -25.09
C ARG A 278 -6.54 4.29 -23.77
N GLN A 279 -6.33 3.25 -22.97
CA GLN A 279 -6.91 3.17 -21.62
C GLN A 279 -6.45 4.35 -20.77
N PHE A 280 -5.14 4.63 -20.74
CA PHE A 280 -4.58 5.78 -20.04
C PHE A 280 -5.22 7.11 -20.45
N GLN A 281 -5.36 7.34 -21.76
CA GLN A 281 -6.02 8.54 -22.29
C GLN A 281 -7.49 8.64 -21.86
N SER A 282 -8.23 7.54 -21.91
CA SER A 282 -9.64 7.49 -21.48
C SER A 282 -9.77 7.77 -19.99
N TRP A 283 -8.92 7.17 -19.15
CA TRP A 283 -8.94 7.37 -17.70
C TRP A 283 -8.54 8.79 -17.32
N GLY A 284 -7.50 9.34 -17.97
CA GLY A 284 -7.10 10.74 -17.79
C GLY A 284 -8.20 11.72 -18.22
N SER A 285 -8.96 11.40 -19.26
CA SER A 285 -10.11 12.20 -19.69
C SER A 285 -11.28 12.14 -18.69
N ALA A 286 -11.54 10.97 -18.10
CA ALA A 286 -12.52 10.84 -17.03
C ALA A 286 -12.12 11.65 -15.79
N TYR A 287 -10.84 11.62 -15.40
CA TYR A 287 -10.31 12.45 -14.32
C TYR A 287 -10.54 13.95 -14.57
N ARG A 288 -10.19 14.45 -15.76
CA ARG A 288 -10.41 15.87 -16.12
C ARG A 288 -11.88 16.28 -16.04
N LYS A 289 -12.78 15.40 -16.49
CA LYS A 289 -14.22 15.63 -16.38
C LYS A 289 -14.67 15.63 -14.91
N ALA A 290 -14.12 14.76 -14.07
CA ALA A 290 -14.48 14.66 -12.66
C ALA A 290 -14.07 15.91 -11.86
N ILE A 291 -12.86 16.44 -12.07
CA ILE A 291 -12.35 17.62 -11.34
C ILE A 291 -13.04 18.94 -11.74
N THR A 292 -13.76 18.96 -12.86
CA THR A 292 -14.57 20.13 -13.31
C THR A 292 -16.06 19.95 -13.01
N SER A 293 -16.44 18.86 -12.33
CA SER A 293 -17.83 18.59 -11.97
C SER A 293 -18.29 19.45 -10.78
N GLN A 294 -19.59 19.39 -10.45
CA GLN A 294 -20.13 20.08 -9.28
C GLN A 294 -19.60 19.55 -7.94
N LYS A 295 -19.04 18.33 -7.92
CA LYS A 295 -18.53 17.66 -6.73
C LYS A 295 -17.16 17.05 -7.08
N PRO A 296 -16.13 17.89 -7.29
CA PRO A 296 -14.83 17.39 -7.68
C PRO A 296 -14.28 16.41 -6.65
N PRO A 297 -13.58 15.35 -7.09
CA PRO A 297 -12.91 14.45 -6.16
C PRO A 297 -11.77 15.20 -5.45
N VAL A 298 -11.57 14.88 -4.17
CA VAL A 298 -10.43 15.38 -3.39
C VAL A 298 -9.38 14.30 -3.29
N ILE A 299 -8.14 14.59 -3.67
CA ILE A 299 -6.98 13.71 -3.52
C ILE A 299 -6.03 14.34 -2.50
N ARG A 300 -5.97 13.75 -1.31
CA ARG A 300 -5.16 14.24 -0.19
C ARG A 300 -3.92 13.37 -0.01
N CYS A 301 -2.76 13.95 -0.21
CA CYS A 301 -1.49 13.23 -0.08
C CYS A 301 -0.96 13.31 1.36
N VAL A 302 -0.42 12.19 1.85
CA VAL A 302 0.28 12.08 3.13
C VAL A 302 1.52 11.19 2.96
N VAL A 303 2.71 11.77 3.12
CA VAL A 303 3.94 10.99 3.27
C VAL A 303 3.95 10.42 4.68
N SER A 304 3.85 9.09 4.79
CA SER A 304 3.90 8.33 6.05
C SER A 304 3.95 6.83 5.78
N ASP A 305 4.49 6.09 6.73
CA ASP A 305 4.20 4.68 6.94
C ASP A 305 2.69 4.50 7.13
N ALA A 306 2.14 3.45 6.50
CA ALA A 306 0.71 3.18 6.49
C ALA A 306 0.16 2.92 7.89
N LEU A 307 0.86 2.14 8.72
CA LEU A 307 0.41 1.82 10.08
C LEU A 307 0.50 3.04 10.99
N ALA A 308 1.57 3.85 10.85
CA ALA A 308 1.73 5.11 11.57
C ALA A 308 0.59 6.10 11.26
N LEU A 309 0.23 6.26 9.98
CA LEU A 309 -0.88 7.12 9.60
C LEU A 309 -2.21 6.60 10.14
N CYS A 310 -2.49 5.30 10.01
CA CYS A 310 -3.73 4.72 10.53
C CYS A 310 -3.88 4.97 12.03
N ARG A 311 -2.80 4.78 12.80
CA ARG A 311 -2.80 5.06 14.25
C ARG A 311 -2.94 6.54 14.56
N ALA A 312 -2.32 7.43 13.78
CA ALA A 312 -2.47 8.88 13.94
C ALA A 312 -3.92 9.33 13.67
N LEU A 313 -4.58 8.76 12.66
CA LEU A 313 -5.99 9.03 12.36
C LEU A 313 -6.92 8.52 13.47
N LYS A 314 -6.66 7.33 14.02
CA LYS A 314 -7.40 6.81 15.19
C LYS A 314 -7.25 7.74 16.38
N LEU A 315 -6.02 8.16 16.69
CA LEU A 315 -5.72 9.07 17.79
C LEU A 315 -6.42 10.42 17.60
N LEU A 316 -6.40 10.98 16.39
CA LEU A 316 -7.11 12.20 16.06
C LEU A 316 -8.63 12.04 16.28
N ASN A 317 -9.20 10.92 15.87
CA ASN A 317 -10.62 10.64 16.06
C ASN A 317 -11.00 10.55 17.55
N GLU A 318 -10.15 9.94 18.37
CA GLU A 318 -10.40 9.72 19.80
C GLU A 318 -10.16 10.97 20.65
N THR A 319 -9.13 11.75 20.33
CA THR A 319 -8.62 12.81 21.20
C THR A 319 -8.76 14.21 20.62
N GLY A 320 -9.00 14.32 19.31
CA GLY A 320 -8.92 15.58 18.58
C GLY A 320 -7.49 16.11 18.39
N ASN A 321 -6.45 15.36 18.79
CA ASN A 321 -5.07 15.79 18.66
C ASN A 321 -4.52 15.51 17.25
N ILE A 322 -3.99 16.55 16.61
CA ILE A 322 -3.34 16.46 15.29
C ILE A 322 -1.89 15.98 15.37
N GLU A 323 -1.26 16.06 16.55
CA GLU A 323 0.08 15.56 16.81
C GLU A 323 0.01 14.13 17.33
N SER A 324 0.82 13.25 16.74
CA SER A 324 0.93 11.86 17.17
C SER A 324 2.38 11.52 17.56
N PRO A 325 2.60 10.50 18.40
CA PRO A 325 3.94 10.04 18.75
C PRO A 325 4.53 9.08 17.69
N PHE A 326 3.89 8.91 16.54
CA PHE A 326 4.28 7.91 15.55
C PHE A 326 5.22 8.52 14.52
N ALA A 327 6.36 7.86 14.27
CA ALA A 327 7.30 8.30 13.24
C ALA A 327 6.69 8.18 11.84
N VAL A 328 6.98 9.14 10.96
CA VAL A 328 6.56 9.13 9.56
C VAL A 328 7.18 7.95 8.84
N VAL A 329 8.47 7.70 9.02
CA VAL A 329 9.18 6.53 8.48
C VAL A 329 10.18 6.02 9.53
N PRO A 330 10.58 4.74 9.48
CA PRO A 330 11.64 4.23 10.33
C PRO A 330 12.93 5.05 10.18
N TRP A 331 13.72 5.13 11.25
CA TRP A 331 15.04 5.80 11.29
C TRP A 331 15.04 7.32 11.06
N LYS A 332 13.87 7.97 11.02
CA LYS A 332 13.74 9.42 10.89
C LYS A 332 13.04 10.03 12.12
N PRO A 333 13.45 11.24 12.55
CA PRO A 333 12.87 11.90 13.73
C PRO A 333 11.48 12.50 13.45
N GLU A 334 11.09 12.67 12.19
CA GLU A 334 9.80 13.24 11.82
C GLU A 334 8.64 12.37 12.32
N ILE A 335 7.66 13.00 12.95
CA ILE A 335 6.43 12.37 13.44
C ILE A 335 5.24 12.74 12.57
N VAL A 336 4.22 11.88 12.53
CA VAL A 336 2.97 12.14 11.83
C VAL A 336 2.23 13.27 12.55
N ARG A 337 2.22 14.44 11.92
CA ARG A 337 1.49 15.62 12.36
C ARG A 337 0.49 16.03 11.28
N LEU A 338 -0.80 15.92 11.58
CA LEU A 338 -1.91 16.18 10.66
C LEU A 338 -2.20 17.69 10.52
N ASP A 339 -1.16 18.48 10.25
CA ASP A 339 -1.15 19.95 10.19
C ASP A 339 -1.33 20.53 8.78
N GLY A 340 -1.83 19.74 7.83
CA GLY A 340 -2.12 20.17 6.46
C GLY A 340 -3.23 21.22 6.32
N GLY A 341 -3.91 21.59 7.41
CA GLY A 341 -5.01 22.56 7.44
C GLY A 341 -6.38 21.99 7.07
N CYS A 342 -6.47 20.68 6.78
CA CYS A 342 -7.72 19.98 6.48
C CYS A 342 -8.31 19.19 7.68
N TYR A 343 -7.53 18.94 8.73
CA TYR A 343 -7.98 18.20 9.92
C TYR A 343 -8.50 19.10 11.07
N GLY A 344 -8.47 20.42 10.90
CA GLY A 344 -9.00 21.37 11.89
C GLY A 344 -10.52 21.57 11.78
N ARG A 345 -11.20 21.83 12.91
CA ARG A 345 -12.67 22.04 12.98
C ARG A 345 -13.19 23.21 12.14
N SER A 346 -12.34 24.16 11.78
CA SER A 346 -12.67 25.34 10.96
C SER A 346 -12.33 25.18 9.47
N SER A 347 -11.92 23.99 9.02
CA SER A 347 -11.54 23.77 7.62
C SER A 347 -12.76 23.75 6.70
N MET A 348 -12.65 24.43 5.55
CA MET A 348 -13.66 24.39 4.49
C MET A 348 -13.78 23.00 3.84
N HIS A 349 -12.72 22.19 3.94
CA HIS A 349 -12.65 20.82 3.45
C HIS A 349 -12.15 19.89 4.56
N VAL A 350 -13.03 19.62 5.54
CA VAL A 350 -12.73 18.72 6.65
C VAL A 350 -12.35 17.34 6.10
N ALA A 351 -11.15 16.90 6.44
CA ALA A 351 -10.62 15.61 6.04
C ALA A 351 -11.29 14.48 6.85
N PRO A 352 -11.57 13.33 6.21
CA PRO A 352 -12.11 12.17 6.90
C PRO A 352 -11.09 11.57 7.88
N THR A 353 -11.59 11.06 9.01
CA THR A 353 -10.86 10.21 9.97
C THR A 353 -11.37 8.77 9.98
N MET A 354 -12.54 8.54 9.37
CA MET A 354 -13.19 7.25 9.16
C MET A 354 -13.50 7.09 7.67
N TYR A 355 -13.47 5.87 7.15
CA TYR A 355 -13.46 5.61 5.72
C TYR A 355 -14.46 4.52 5.32
N ASP A 356 -15.13 4.75 4.19
CA ASP A 356 -15.99 3.77 3.53
C ASP A 356 -15.16 2.69 2.83
N VAL A 357 -13.98 3.06 2.35
CA VAL A 357 -13.04 2.15 1.68
C VAL A 357 -11.65 2.32 2.28
N ILE A 358 -11.01 1.23 2.65
CA ILE A 358 -9.57 1.21 2.91
C ILE A 358 -8.95 0.22 1.94
N ALA A 359 -7.91 0.62 1.20
CA ALA A 359 -7.13 -0.30 0.37
C ALA A 359 -5.67 -0.23 0.76
N THR A 360 -5.05 -1.40 0.91
CA THR A 360 -3.66 -1.52 1.38
C THR A 360 -2.71 -2.07 0.32
N THR A 361 -3.17 -2.21 -0.92
CA THR A 361 -2.42 -2.87 -2.01
C THR A 361 -1.77 -4.17 -1.53
N ASN A 362 -0.51 -4.44 -1.90
CA ASN A 362 0.23 -5.63 -1.48
C ASN A 362 1.03 -5.43 -0.17
N LEU A 363 0.70 -4.42 0.65
CA LEU A 363 1.40 -4.16 1.91
C LEU A 363 1.31 -5.32 2.90
N THR A 364 0.38 -6.27 2.74
CA THR A 364 0.29 -7.49 3.55
C THR A 364 1.61 -8.27 3.57
N ASP A 365 2.37 -8.24 2.47
CA ASP A 365 3.65 -8.95 2.36
C ASP A 365 4.83 -8.20 3.00
N HIS A 366 4.63 -6.94 3.36
CA HIS A 366 5.68 -6.07 3.91
C HIS A 366 5.41 -5.69 5.38
N LEU A 367 4.13 -5.49 5.72
CA LEU A 367 3.69 -5.00 7.02
C LEU A 367 3.00 -6.08 7.85
N GLY A 368 2.67 -7.23 7.27
CA GLY A 368 1.94 -8.31 7.92
C GLY A 368 0.44 -8.05 8.03
N LEU A 369 -0.36 -9.11 7.81
CA LEU A 369 -1.82 -9.02 7.79
C LEU A 369 -2.39 -8.53 9.13
N LEU A 370 -1.94 -9.08 10.26
CA LEU A 370 -2.48 -8.70 11.56
C LEU A 370 -2.24 -7.22 11.89
N ASN A 371 -1.07 -6.68 11.56
CA ASN A 371 -0.76 -5.27 11.76
C ASN A 371 -1.69 -4.37 10.95
N ILE A 372 -1.95 -4.74 9.69
CA ILE A 372 -2.91 -4.04 8.85
C ILE A 372 -4.29 -4.07 9.50
N LEU A 373 -4.82 -5.25 9.81
CA LEU A 373 -6.16 -5.39 10.37
C LEU A 373 -6.33 -4.58 11.66
N VAL A 374 -5.42 -4.71 12.64
CA VAL A 374 -5.59 -4.04 13.95
C VAL A 374 -5.42 -2.51 13.88
N THR A 375 -4.79 -1.98 12.83
CA THR A 375 -4.61 -0.53 12.66
C THR A 375 -5.63 0.09 11.72
N SER A 376 -6.11 -0.63 10.71
CA SER A 376 -7.05 -0.11 9.71
C SER A 376 -8.52 -0.35 10.07
N VAL A 377 -8.85 -1.48 10.70
CA VAL A 377 -10.26 -1.81 11.04
C VAL A 377 -10.92 -0.73 11.90
N PRO A 378 -10.24 -0.15 12.92
CA PRO A 378 -10.84 0.94 13.70
C PRO A 378 -11.18 2.22 12.91
N LEU A 379 -10.70 2.34 11.66
CA LEU A 379 -10.99 3.46 10.78
C LEU A 379 -12.11 3.17 9.78
N LEU A 380 -12.63 1.94 9.73
CA LEU A 380 -13.72 1.58 8.82
C LEU A 380 -15.06 2.12 9.34
N GLN A 381 -15.84 2.69 8.42
CA GLN A 381 -17.26 2.94 8.67
C GLN A 381 -18.05 1.63 8.77
N PHE A 382 -19.28 1.69 9.29
CA PHE A 382 -20.10 0.50 9.57
C PHE A 382 -20.33 -0.41 8.35
N HIS A 383 -20.58 0.18 7.16
CA HIS A 383 -20.68 -0.54 5.89
C HIS A 383 -19.39 -0.51 5.06
N GLY A 384 -18.28 -0.15 5.71
CA GLY A 384 -17.00 0.01 5.05
C GLY A 384 -16.42 -1.31 4.57
N VAL A 385 -15.53 -1.21 3.59
CA VAL A 385 -14.79 -2.32 3.02
C VAL A 385 -13.30 -2.09 3.14
N LEU A 386 -12.56 -3.14 3.52
CA LEU A 386 -11.11 -3.17 3.48
C LEU A 386 -10.64 -4.11 2.38
N TYR A 387 -9.70 -3.66 1.56
CA TYR A 387 -9.05 -4.44 0.52
C TYR A 387 -7.60 -4.67 0.89
N THR A 388 -7.21 -5.94 0.97
CA THR A 388 -5.81 -6.35 1.09
C THR A 388 -5.44 -7.22 -0.09
N GLU A 389 -4.18 -7.17 -0.49
CA GLU A 389 -3.63 -8.09 -1.49
C GLU A 389 -2.36 -8.73 -0.93
N SER A 390 -2.07 -9.95 -1.36
CA SER A 390 -0.77 -10.61 -1.15
C SER A 390 -0.25 -11.16 -2.48
N ILE A 391 1.06 -11.15 -2.65
CA ILE A 391 1.81 -11.75 -3.74
C ILE A 391 2.80 -12.72 -3.07
N SER A 392 2.27 -13.88 -2.68
CA SER A 392 3.01 -14.84 -1.84
C SER A 392 3.96 -15.68 -2.71
N PRO A 393 5.30 -15.63 -2.50
CA PRO A 393 6.27 -16.32 -3.33
C PRO A 393 6.30 -17.85 -3.15
N ASP A 394 5.66 -18.38 -2.09
CA ASP A 394 5.70 -19.80 -1.71
C ASP A 394 4.31 -20.39 -1.45
N ALA A 395 3.28 -19.93 -2.15
CA ALA A 395 1.93 -20.43 -1.95
C ALA A 395 1.76 -21.85 -2.52
N VAL A 396 2.55 -22.84 -2.08
CA VAL A 396 2.36 -24.27 -2.41
C VAL A 396 0.92 -24.70 -2.08
N ASP A 397 0.31 -24.06 -1.07
CA ASP A 397 -1.11 -24.10 -0.76
C ASP A 397 -1.57 -22.70 -0.30
N PRO A 398 -2.21 -21.89 -1.17
CA PRO A 398 -2.69 -20.55 -0.81
C PRO A 398 -3.66 -20.56 0.38
N SER A 399 -4.45 -21.62 0.53
CA SER A 399 -5.41 -21.75 1.64
C SER A 399 -4.70 -21.88 2.98
N ARG A 400 -3.56 -22.60 3.02
CA ARG A 400 -2.72 -22.68 4.23
C ARG A 400 -1.97 -21.40 4.51
N ASP A 401 -1.56 -20.65 3.48
CA ASP A 401 -0.86 -19.37 3.65
C ASP A 401 -1.75 -18.35 4.36
N PHE A 402 -3.04 -18.27 3.98
CA PHE A 402 -4.01 -17.40 4.64
C PHE A 402 -4.16 -17.70 6.14
N VAL A 403 -4.32 -18.97 6.53
CA VAL A 403 -4.41 -19.39 7.94
C VAL A 403 -3.13 -19.03 8.70
N LYS A 404 -1.96 -19.27 8.10
CA LYS A 404 -0.67 -18.94 8.71
C LYS A 404 -0.54 -17.44 8.99
N ARG A 405 -0.98 -16.58 8.06
CA ARG A 405 -0.91 -15.12 8.21
C ARG A 405 -1.85 -14.56 9.28
N LEU A 406 -2.92 -15.29 9.65
CA LEU A 406 -3.84 -14.93 10.72
C LEU A 406 -3.38 -15.40 12.11
N HIS A 407 -2.46 -16.37 12.20
CA HIS A 407 -1.96 -16.94 13.46
C HIS A 407 -3.05 -17.48 14.41
N GLY A 408 -4.16 -17.96 13.87
CA GLY A 408 -5.27 -18.51 14.63
C GLY A 408 -6.26 -19.26 13.75
N ASP A 409 -7.25 -19.89 14.38
CA ASP A 409 -8.41 -20.41 13.66
C ASP A 409 -9.15 -19.25 12.96
N ILE A 410 -9.54 -19.43 11.69
CA ILE A 410 -10.07 -18.35 10.85
C ILE A 410 -11.31 -17.72 11.50
N GLN A 411 -12.27 -18.55 11.94
CA GLN A 411 -13.53 -18.08 12.52
C GLN A 411 -13.28 -17.33 13.83
N THR A 412 -12.38 -17.88 14.65
CA THR A 412 -11.97 -17.26 15.91
C THR A 412 -11.32 -15.90 15.67
N MET A 413 -10.39 -15.79 14.70
CA MET A 413 -9.73 -14.52 14.40
C MET A 413 -10.70 -13.50 13.80
N PHE A 414 -11.59 -13.91 12.91
CA PHE A 414 -12.61 -13.01 12.36
C PHE A 414 -13.53 -12.46 13.45
N PHE A 415 -13.95 -13.32 14.38
CA PHE A 415 -14.77 -12.93 15.52
C PHE A 415 -14.06 -11.94 16.45
N LEU A 416 -12.80 -12.21 16.81
CA LEU A 416 -11.98 -11.35 17.68
C LEU A 416 -11.67 -9.99 17.03
N LEU A 417 -11.43 -9.96 15.71
CA LEU A 417 -11.05 -8.75 14.97
C LEU A 417 -12.25 -7.95 14.43
N ASP A 418 -13.48 -8.48 14.52
CA ASP A 418 -14.70 -7.91 13.91
C ASP A 418 -14.66 -7.77 12.39
N ILE A 419 -13.91 -8.62 11.71
CA ILE A 419 -13.76 -8.49 10.27
C ILE A 419 -13.59 -9.85 9.61
N HIS A 420 -14.28 -10.04 8.50
CA HIS A 420 -14.34 -11.31 7.80
C HIS A 420 -13.96 -11.13 6.34
N ALA A 421 -13.23 -12.10 5.80
CA ALA A 421 -13.05 -12.21 4.35
C ALA A 421 -14.38 -12.63 3.70
N VAL A 422 -14.89 -11.80 2.80
CA VAL A 422 -16.17 -11.99 2.11
C VAL A 422 -16.15 -13.26 1.28
N GLU A 423 -15.04 -13.52 0.59
CA GLU A 423 -14.87 -14.70 -0.26
C GLU A 423 -14.89 -16.00 0.56
N TYR A 424 -14.36 -15.96 1.79
CA TYR A 424 -14.37 -17.10 2.71
C TYR A 424 -15.78 -17.38 3.25
N LEU A 425 -16.55 -16.34 3.61
CA LEU A 425 -17.90 -16.52 4.13
C LEU A 425 -18.91 -16.93 3.05
N SER A 426 -18.79 -16.34 1.85
CA SER A 426 -19.73 -16.58 0.75
C SER A 426 -19.43 -17.83 -0.06
N GLY A 427 -18.18 -18.34 0.00
CA GLY A 427 -17.73 -19.48 -0.79
C GLY A 427 -17.52 -19.18 -2.28
N PHE A 428 -17.58 -17.92 -2.69
CA PHE A 428 -17.29 -17.48 -4.06
C PHE A 428 -16.55 -16.15 -4.11
N SER A 429 -15.94 -15.83 -5.26
CA SER A 429 -15.32 -14.54 -5.53
C SER A 429 -15.86 -13.96 -6.84
N ALA A 430 -16.00 -12.64 -6.90
CA ALA A 430 -16.32 -11.92 -8.13
C ALA A 430 -15.10 -11.82 -9.09
N ILE A 431 -13.90 -12.16 -8.60
CA ILE A 431 -12.65 -12.08 -9.37
C ILE A 431 -12.15 -13.50 -9.63
N SER A 432 -11.94 -13.83 -10.91
CA SER A 432 -11.35 -15.11 -11.28
C SER A 432 -9.85 -15.12 -10.96
N ASN A 433 -9.39 -16.13 -10.22
CA ASN A 433 -7.98 -16.40 -9.96
C ASN A 433 -7.42 -17.57 -10.80
N ALA A 434 -8.18 -18.05 -11.80
CA ALA A 434 -7.78 -19.23 -12.57
C ALA A 434 -6.42 -19.02 -13.24
N HIS A 435 -6.18 -17.84 -13.81
CA HIS A 435 -4.91 -17.47 -14.43
C HIS A 435 -3.73 -17.49 -13.44
N GLU A 436 -3.94 -17.07 -12.18
CA GLU A 436 -2.92 -17.17 -11.13
C GLU A 436 -2.61 -18.63 -10.78
N VAL A 437 -3.62 -19.49 -10.66
CA VAL A 437 -3.41 -20.93 -10.41
C VAL A 437 -2.66 -21.57 -11.57
N PHE A 438 -3.02 -21.25 -12.82
CA PHE A 438 -2.34 -21.76 -14.00
C PHE A 438 -0.89 -21.28 -14.10
N LEU A 439 -0.64 -19.98 -13.91
CA LEU A 439 0.72 -19.43 -13.88
C LEU A 439 1.55 -20.09 -12.79
N GLN A 440 0.95 -20.31 -11.62
CA GLN A 440 1.64 -20.91 -10.50
C GLN A 440 2.09 -22.36 -10.77
N GLN A 441 1.20 -23.16 -11.38
CA GLN A 441 1.49 -24.56 -11.67
C GLN A 441 2.48 -24.75 -12.82
N SER A 442 2.60 -23.77 -13.72
CA SER A 442 3.36 -23.92 -14.97
C SER A 442 4.69 -23.18 -14.99
N MET A 443 4.73 -21.96 -14.48
CA MET A 443 5.77 -21.00 -14.85
C MET A 443 6.30 -20.12 -13.72
N TRP A 444 5.57 -20.00 -12.62
CA TRP A 444 5.83 -18.97 -11.62
C TRP A 444 5.56 -19.49 -10.21
N SER A 445 6.30 -19.07 -9.20
CA SER A 445 6.05 -19.54 -7.82
C SER A 445 5.10 -18.61 -7.04
N GLN A 446 5.05 -17.32 -7.40
CA GLN A 446 4.18 -16.36 -6.73
C GLN A 446 2.71 -16.52 -7.10
N HIS A 447 1.84 -16.29 -6.13
CA HIS A 447 0.39 -16.24 -6.32
C HIS A 447 -0.15 -14.89 -5.83
N HIS A 448 -0.85 -14.15 -6.70
CA HIS A 448 -1.57 -12.94 -6.31
C HIS A 448 -2.95 -13.29 -5.74
N GLN A 449 -3.22 -12.87 -4.52
CA GLN A 449 -4.49 -13.10 -3.84
C GLN A 449 -5.04 -11.79 -3.28
N PRO A 450 -6.00 -11.17 -3.99
CA PRO A 450 -6.86 -10.14 -3.42
C PRO A 450 -7.79 -10.71 -2.36
N THR A 451 -8.13 -9.95 -1.33
CA THR A 451 -9.13 -10.32 -0.32
C THR A 451 -9.97 -9.10 0.04
N THR A 452 -11.29 -9.32 0.06
CA THR A 452 -12.28 -8.31 0.43
C THR A 452 -12.74 -8.55 1.85
N TRP A 453 -12.63 -7.53 2.69
CA TRP A 453 -12.91 -7.63 4.11
C TRP A 453 -14.09 -6.73 4.48
N LYS A 454 -15.06 -7.26 5.22
CA LYS A 454 -16.20 -6.49 5.75
C LYS A 454 -16.43 -6.78 7.22
N VAL A 455 -16.94 -5.77 7.92
CA VAL A 455 -17.33 -5.88 9.33
C VAL A 455 -18.47 -6.87 9.48
N ALA A 456 -18.41 -7.74 10.49
CA ALA A 456 -19.33 -8.87 10.65
C ALA A 456 -20.81 -8.47 10.58
N ILE A 457 -21.15 -7.41 11.32
CA ILE A 457 -22.53 -6.94 11.51
C ILE A 457 -23.08 -6.28 10.23
N SER A 458 -22.21 -5.84 9.31
CA SER A 458 -22.64 -5.19 8.07
C SER A 458 -23.41 -6.12 7.11
N GLY A 459 -23.29 -7.44 7.28
CA GLY A 459 -23.96 -8.45 6.46
C GLY A 459 -25.31 -8.91 6.99
N ASP A 460 -25.69 -8.56 8.23
CA ASP A 460 -26.94 -9.00 8.85
C ASP A 460 -27.81 -7.80 9.23
N SER A 461 -28.76 -7.47 8.34
CA SER A 461 -29.71 -6.37 8.55
C SER A 461 -30.62 -6.54 9.77
N SER A 462 -30.64 -7.73 10.41
CA SER A 462 -31.42 -8.00 11.61
C SER A 462 -30.68 -7.66 12.91
N VAL A 463 -29.37 -7.39 12.85
CA VAL A 463 -28.53 -7.09 14.02
C VAL A 463 -28.23 -5.58 14.07
N ASN A 464 -29.03 -4.84 14.85
CA ASN A 464 -28.81 -3.40 15.07
C ASN A 464 -27.68 -3.11 16.07
N GLU A 465 -27.42 -4.02 17.02
CA GLU A 465 -26.34 -3.94 17.99
C GLU A 465 -25.78 -5.34 18.26
N ALA A 466 -24.45 -5.45 18.40
CA ALA A 466 -23.84 -6.69 18.84
C ALA A 466 -24.31 -7.04 20.26
N PRO A 467 -24.73 -8.28 20.54
CA PRO A 467 -25.15 -8.67 21.88
C PRO A 467 -23.99 -8.51 22.86
N ALA A 468 -24.30 -8.10 24.10
CA ALA A 468 -23.32 -8.09 25.17
C ALA A 468 -22.84 -9.53 25.41
N MET A 469 -21.55 -9.77 25.23
CA MET A 469 -20.97 -11.11 25.38
C MET A 469 -20.37 -11.29 26.76
N LEU A 470 -20.71 -12.41 27.39
CA LEU A 470 -20.10 -12.86 28.63
C LEU A 470 -18.87 -13.69 28.28
N TRP A 471 -17.76 -13.38 28.94
CA TRP A 471 -16.48 -14.04 28.73
C TRP A 471 -16.08 -14.79 29.98
N ASP A 472 -15.68 -16.04 29.81
CA ASP A 472 -14.90 -16.73 30.83
C ASP A 472 -13.45 -16.22 30.75
N SER A 473 -13.01 -15.54 31.82
CA SER A 473 -11.70 -14.91 31.89
C SER A 473 -10.56 -15.90 31.63
N GLN A 474 -10.72 -17.16 32.09
CA GLN A 474 -9.68 -18.18 31.95
C GLN A 474 -9.58 -18.68 30.50
N GLN A 475 -10.72 -18.98 29.87
CA GLN A 475 -10.75 -19.43 28.48
C GLN A 475 -10.24 -18.35 27.52
N LEU A 476 -10.62 -17.09 27.74
CA LEU A 476 -10.12 -15.99 26.92
C LEU A 476 -8.61 -15.78 27.11
N GLY A 477 -8.11 -15.86 28.34
CA GLY A 477 -6.67 -15.81 28.62
C GLY A 477 -5.88 -16.93 27.92
N ASP A 478 -6.39 -18.17 27.96
CA ASP A 478 -5.81 -19.32 27.27
C ASP A 478 -5.81 -19.16 25.75
N LEU A 479 -6.92 -18.68 25.19
CA LEU A 479 -7.05 -18.42 23.75
C LEU A 479 -6.03 -17.37 23.28
N LEU A 480 -5.95 -16.23 23.97
CA LEU A 480 -5.04 -15.14 23.64
C LEU A 480 -3.58 -15.61 23.76
N PHE A 481 -3.25 -16.42 24.77
CA PHE A 481 -1.93 -17.03 24.88
C PHE A 481 -1.63 -17.98 23.71
N GLY A 482 -2.60 -18.79 23.29
CA GLY A 482 -2.48 -19.63 22.11
C GLY A 482 -2.18 -18.85 20.82
N ILE A 483 -2.80 -17.68 20.64
CA ILE A 483 -2.54 -16.79 19.50
C ILE A 483 -1.14 -16.18 19.61
N TYR A 484 -0.76 -15.68 20.79
CA TYR A 484 0.58 -15.16 21.07
C TYR A 484 1.67 -16.16 20.66
N ARG A 485 1.53 -17.43 21.07
CA ARG A 485 2.47 -18.49 20.71
C ARG A 485 2.61 -18.70 19.21
N ARG A 486 1.52 -18.59 18.45
CA ARG A 486 1.52 -18.78 17.00
C ARG A 486 2.15 -17.60 16.28
N ILE A 487 1.98 -16.38 16.81
CA ILE A 487 2.63 -15.18 16.26
C ILE A 487 4.15 -15.28 16.42
N PHE A 488 4.62 -15.75 17.58
CA PHE A 488 6.04 -15.82 17.93
C PHE A 488 6.62 -17.23 17.84
N GLU A 489 5.98 -18.15 17.10
CA GLU A 489 6.42 -19.55 16.98
C GLU A 489 7.86 -19.66 16.46
N SER A 490 8.28 -18.74 15.59
CA SER A 490 9.64 -18.71 15.04
C SER A 490 10.73 -18.38 16.05
N GLU A 491 10.38 -17.83 17.22
CA GLU A 491 11.34 -17.55 18.30
C GLU A 491 11.72 -18.83 19.08
N ASP A 492 10.88 -19.88 19.02
CA ASP A 492 11.22 -21.20 19.54
C ASP A 492 12.19 -21.90 18.57
N MET A 493 13.47 -21.81 18.88
CA MET A 493 14.53 -22.40 18.05
C MET A 493 14.35 -23.91 17.84
N GLN A 494 13.78 -24.66 18.80
CA GLN A 494 13.57 -26.10 18.60
C GLN A 494 12.48 -26.38 17.57
N VAL A 495 11.39 -25.61 17.61
CA VAL A 495 10.31 -25.67 16.62
C VAL A 495 10.81 -25.18 15.26
N TRP A 496 11.54 -24.07 15.25
CA TRP A 496 12.11 -23.51 14.03
C TRP A 496 13.04 -24.50 13.33
N TRP A 497 14.01 -25.10 14.05
CA TRP A 497 14.90 -26.10 13.46
C TRP A 497 14.09 -27.28 12.91
N ARG A 498 13.18 -27.84 13.70
CA ARG A 498 12.35 -28.98 13.28
C ARG A 498 11.59 -28.72 11.98
N ASN A 499 11.07 -27.50 11.80
CA ASN A 499 10.28 -27.13 10.64
C ASN A 499 11.11 -26.76 9.40
N ASN A 500 12.39 -26.41 9.57
CA ASN A 500 13.21 -25.82 8.52
C ASN A 500 14.47 -26.63 8.13
N LEU A 501 14.76 -27.74 8.80
CA LEU A 501 15.94 -28.59 8.54
C LEU A 501 16.10 -28.98 7.06
N ASN A 502 14.99 -29.22 6.35
CA ASN A 502 15.00 -29.66 4.95
C ASN A 502 15.06 -28.50 3.94
N ASN A 503 14.99 -27.24 4.38
CA ASN A 503 15.00 -26.07 3.50
C ASN A 503 15.64 -24.83 4.17
N LEU A 504 16.88 -25.02 4.65
CA LEU A 504 17.55 -24.05 5.52
C LEU A 504 17.84 -22.72 4.83
N GLU A 505 18.25 -22.74 3.56
CA GLU A 505 18.55 -21.53 2.78
C GLU A 505 17.32 -20.62 2.68
N HIS A 506 16.17 -21.21 2.32
CA HIS A 506 14.89 -20.51 2.25
C HIS A 506 14.42 -20.00 3.61
N ALA A 507 14.60 -20.81 4.65
CA ALA A 507 14.21 -20.44 6.01
C ALA A 507 15.01 -19.25 6.55
N LEU A 508 16.31 -19.19 6.22
CA LEU A 508 17.17 -18.06 6.57
C LEU A 508 16.78 -16.78 5.80
N GLN A 509 16.39 -16.90 4.52
CA GLN A 509 15.85 -15.77 3.77
C GLN A 509 14.53 -15.25 4.38
N LYS A 510 13.65 -16.16 4.84
CA LYS A 510 12.40 -15.80 5.53
C LYS A 510 12.62 -15.17 6.90
N MET A 511 13.66 -15.56 7.63
CA MET A 511 14.01 -14.95 8.92
C MET A 511 14.33 -13.45 8.80
N ALA A 512 14.72 -12.96 7.61
CA ALA A 512 14.91 -11.53 7.37
C ALA A 512 13.59 -10.74 7.32
N THR A 513 12.43 -11.42 7.28
CA THR A 513 11.10 -10.78 7.15
C THR A 513 10.27 -11.01 8.42
N ILE A 514 10.53 -10.22 9.46
CA ILE A 514 9.77 -10.26 10.71
C ILE A 514 8.68 -9.17 10.67
N HIS A 515 7.42 -9.60 10.61
CA HIS A 515 6.28 -8.67 10.60
C HIS A 515 5.78 -8.28 11.98
N TYR A 516 5.91 -9.17 12.97
CA TYR A 516 5.20 -9.04 14.23
C TYR A 516 6.15 -8.87 15.40
N MET A 517 5.78 -7.95 16.29
CA MET A 517 6.49 -7.72 17.55
C MET A 517 5.50 -7.66 18.71
N ARG A 518 5.99 -7.56 19.95
CA ARG A 518 5.11 -7.51 21.13
C ARG A 518 4.13 -6.32 21.07
N GLU A 519 4.50 -5.20 20.43
CA GLU A 519 3.55 -4.10 20.14
C GLU A 519 2.36 -4.57 19.30
N THR A 520 2.57 -5.36 18.24
CA THR A 520 1.48 -5.95 17.43
C THR A 520 0.46 -6.66 18.30
N PHE A 521 0.94 -7.58 19.15
CA PHE A 521 0.04 -8.37 19.97
C PHE A 521 -0.66 -7.51 21.03
N SER A 522 0.03 -6.50 21.59
CA SER A 522 -0.63 -5.54 22.47
C SER A 522 -1.76 -4.77 21.78
N LEU A 523 -1.62 -4.45 20.48
CA LEU A 523 -2.70 -3.84 19.70
C LEU A 523 -3.85 -4.82 19.43
N VAL A 524 -3.56 -6.10 19.18
CA VAL A 524 -4.59 -7.16 19.11
C VAL A 524 -5.39 -7.23 20.42
N LEU A 525 -4.70 -7.29 21.56
CA LEU A 525 -5.33 -7.32 22.88
C LEU A 525 -6.19 -6.09 23.13
N ARG A 526 -5.69 -4.91 22.77
CA ARG A 526 -6.44 -3.65 22.88
C ARG A 526 -7.69 -3.68 22.03
N HIS A 527 -7.58 -4.13 20.78
CA HIS A 527 -8.72 -4.27 19.86
C HIS A 527 -9.78 -5.20 20.44
N VAL A 528 -9.39 -6.37 20.95
CA VAL A 528 -10.28 -7.35 21.59
C VAL A 528 -10.99 -6.74 22.81
N ARG A 529 -10.25 -6.07 23.71
CA ARG A 529 -10.82 -5.43 24.89
C ARG A 529 -11.82 -4.32 24.53
N GLU A 530 -11.44 -3.43 23.62
CA GLU A 530 -12.26 -2.29 23.18
C GLU A 530 -13.54 -2.79 22.50
N ARG A 531 -13.41 -3.76 21.58
CA ARG A 531 -14.53 -4.38 20.87
C ARG A 531 -15.57 -4.96 21.80
N PHE A 532 -15.14 -5.80 22.74
CA PHE A 532 -16.04 -6.52 23.63
C PHE A 532 -16.40 -5.74 24.90
N LYS A 533 -15.91 -4.49 25.02
CA LYS A 533 -16.14 -3.61 26.18
C LYS A 533 -15.87 -4.32 27.52
N ILE A 534 -14.80 -5.12 27.57
CA ILE A 534 -14.47 -5.92 28.77
C ILE A 534 -14.04 -4.95 29.88
N ALA A 535 -14.77 -4.98 31.00
CA ALA A 535 -14.50 -4.15 32.17
C ALA A 535 -13.13 -4.46 32.80
N GLU A 536 -12.59 -3.52 33.57
CA GLU A 536 -11.24 -3.62 34.13
C GLU A 536 -11.02 -4.86 35.01
N GLY A 537 -11.99 -5.23 35.85
CA GLY A 537 -11.89 -6.41 36.73
C GLY A 537 -11.72 -7.71 35.95
N PRO A 538 -12.71 -8.11 35.13
CA PRO A 538 -12.60 -9.31 34.29
C PRO A 538 -11.39 -9.28 33.34
N TRP A 539 -11.05 -8.11 32.78
CA TRP A 539 -9.84 -7.97 31.97
C TRP A 539 -8.56 -8.25 32.76
N GLY A 540 -8.50 -7.83 34.03
CA GLY A 540 -7.41 -8.16 34.95
C GLY A 540 -7.22 -9.68 35.08
N GLU A 541 -8.31 -10.42 35.28
CA GLU A 541 -8.27 -11.89 35.37
C GLU A 541 -7.80 -12.56 34.07
N VAL A 542 -8.22 -12.04 32.91
CA VAL A 542 -7.75 -12.49 31.59
C VAL A 542 -6.24 -12.29 31.47
N MET A 543 -5.74 -11.12 31.85
CA MET A 543 -4.32 -10.79 31.80
C MET A 543 -3.49 -11.61 32.78
N ASP A 544 -3.99 -11.85 34.00
CA ASP A 544 -3.34 -12.70 34.98
C ASP A 544 -3.20 -14.14 34.45
N ARG A 545 -4.25 -14.66 33.81
CA ARG A 545 -4.21 -15.99 33.17
C ARG A 545 -3.24 -16.03 31.99
N PHE A 546 -3.22 -15.00 31.14
CA PHE A 546 -2.28 -14.89 30.04
C PHE A 546 -0.83 -14.88 30.54
N LEU A 547 -0.52 -14.00 31.50
CA LEU A 547 0.84 -13.81 32.04
C LEU A 547 1.34 -15.01 32.85
N ALA A 548 0.45 -15.77 33.51
CA ALA A 548 0.83 -16.99 34.23
C ALA A 548 1.42 -18.08 33.29
N GLN A 549 1.18 -17.98 31.98
CA GLN A 549 1.64 -18.96 31.00
C GLN A 549 2.92 -18.53 30.26
N THR A 550 3.23 -17.23 30.22
CA THR A 550 4.38 -16.66 29.51
C THR A 550 5.75 -17.21 29.97
N PRO A 551 6.02 -17.42 31.27
CA PRO A 551 7.30 -17.96 31.76
C PRO A 551 7.63 -19.38 31.26
N ARG A 552 6.69 -20.08 30.61
CA ARG A 552 6.86 -21.47 30.17
C ARG A 552 7.46 -21.60 28.76
N ILE A 553 7.71 -20.50 28.06
CA ILE A 553 8.07 -20.51 26.63
C ILE A 553 9.40 -19.81 26.34
N ASP A 554 9.70 -18.73 27.04
CA ASP A 554 10.86 -17.90 26.72
C ASP A 554 12.05 -18.24 27.63
N SER A 555 13.07 -18.89 27.08
CA SER A 555 14.40 -18.97 27.72
C SER A 555 15.13 -17.62 27.71
N ALA A 556 14.56 -16.60 27.07
CA ALA A 556 15.08 -15.25 27.01
C ALA A 556 14.24 -14.31 27.90
N MET A 557 14.79 -13.93 29.07
CA MET A 557 14.25 -12.91 29.99
C MET A 557 13.96 -11.52 29.33
N GLN A 558 14.27 -11.33 28.05
CA GLN A 558 14.09 -10.08 27.31
C GLN A 558 12.67 -9.93 26.73
N SER A 559 12.01 -11.03 26.35
CA SER A 559 10.68 -11.01 25.72
C SER A 559 9.55 -10.63 26.69
N ASP A 560 9.67 -11.01 27.98
CA ASP A 560 8.69 -10.71 29.01
C ASP A 560 8.66 -9.22 29.38
N HIS A 561 9.82 -8.58 29.45
CA HIS A 561 9.93 -7.15 29.76
C HIS A 561 9.38 -6.29 28.61
N ASP A 562 9.66 -6.67 27.36
CA ASP A 562 9.16 -5.97 26.17
C ASP A 562 7.62 -6.05 26.09
N MET A 563 7.07 -7.25 26.31
CA MET A 563 5.62 -7.41 26.42
C MET A 563 5.02 -6.55 27.53
N ALA A 564 5.60 -6.58 28.73
CA ALA A 564 5.11 -5.79 29.86
C ALA A 564 5.12 -4.27 29.57
N ALA A 565 6.15 -3.78 28.89
CA ALA A 565 6.24 -2.38 28.46
C ALA A 565 5.12 -2.02 27.47
N HIS A 566 4.88 -2.85 26.45
CA HIS A 566 3.83 -2.61 25.47
C HIS A 566 2.41 -2.71 26.06
N LEU A 567 2.17 -3.66 26.98
CA LEU A 567 0.91 -3.74 27.73
C LEU A 567 0.64 -2.47 28.54
N HIS A 568 1.68 -1.91 29.16
CA HIS A 568 1.57 -0.65 29.90
C HIS A 568 1.28 0.53 28.97
N LEU A 569 2.02 0.65 27.86
CA LEU A 569 1.82 1.71 26.86
C LEU A 569 0.41 1.68 26.24
N GLN A 570 -0.17 0.49 26.06
CA GLN A 570 -1.55 0.34 25.58
C GLN A 570 -2.61 0.41 26.69
N SER A 571 -2.23 0.70 27.94
CA SER A 571 -3.12 0.75 29.10
C SER A 571 -3.92 -0.55 29.32
N LEU A 572 -3.29 -1.70 29.03
CA LEU A 572 -3.90 -3.03 29.16
C LEU A 572 -3.55 -3.71 30.48
N HIS A 573 -2.31 -3.55 30.93
CA HIS A 573 -1.83 -4.11 32.19
C HIS A 573 -0.54 -3.38 32.59
N THR A 574 -0.31 -3.18 33.90
CA THR A 574 0.95 -2.61 34.40
C THR A 574 1.60 -3.61 35.35
N ALA A 575 2.71 -4.20 34.92
CA ALA A 575 3.47 -5.13 35.74
C ALA A 575 4.10 -4.42 36.96
N GLY A 576 4.23 -5.13 38.08
CA GLY A 576 4.78 -4.57 39.33
C GLY A 576 6.21 -4.00 39.21
N LEU A 577 6.99 -4.46 38.23
CA LEU A 577 8.32 -3.89 37.93
C LEU A 577 8.24 -2.43 37.45
N LEU A 578 7.18 -2.06 36.72
CA LEU A 578 6.99 -0.71 36.17
C LEU A 578 6.37 0.27 37.18
N THR A 579 5.74 -0.22 38.25
CA THR A 579 5.14 0.63 39.29
C THR A 579 6.17 1.13 40.32
N GLN A 580 7.32 0.46 40.45
CA GLN A 580 8.40 0.85 41.39
C GLN A 580 9.15 2.15 40.99
N ILE A 581 8.96 2.64 39.77
CA ILE A 581 9.61 3.86 39.27
C ILE A 581 8.90 5.14 39.75
N LYS A 582 7.63 5.04 40.20
CA LYS A 582 6.86 6.21 40.70
C LYS A 582 7.16 6.60 42.16
N SER A 583 8.04 5.89 42.86
CA SER A 583 8.35 6.13 44.27
C SER A 583 9.82 6.50 44.54
N ARG A 584 10.50 7.15 43.60
CA ARG A 584 11.80 7.79 43.83
C ARG A 584 11.82 9.24 43.38
#